data_AF-A0A3B8ITA8-F1
#
_entry.id   AF-A0A3B8ITA8-F1
#
_cell.length_a   1.000
_cell.length_b   1.000
_cell.length_c   1.000
_cell.angle_alpha   90.00
_cell.angle_beta   90.00
_cell.angle_gamma   90.00
#
_symmetry.space_group_name_H-M   'P 1'
#
loop_
_entity.id
_entity.type
_entity.pdbx_description
1 polymer ?
#
loop_
_entity_poly.entity_id
_entity_poly.type
_entity_poly.pdbx_seq_one_letter_code
_entity_poly.pdbx_strand_id
1 'polypeptide(L)'
;MEFISSLPPYATFTPRDRDRLLYHRSGETRLGETAVLLPEWGTVKDFPQVKFVILGIPEGFGPLANRGRAGARQGWFAFLRKFLNMQDNRFLRGESIAIAGTVTTIDLPDQVNAKDYQPDAFDDAHALVSKLDERVEQAVRDLNLPEGVTLIVIGGGHNNAYPIMKALGKGATVVNVDPHADYRAKEGRHSGNPFRYAMEEGFMDNYYPVGLHKAYNNEEAIVAMEAETRIAPLWWDDISDPEQIFYWVTDRLKGNVGAYLGLEMDMDGLAQMPASAYSPEGLTPREARRWMRR
;
A
#
# COMPACT_ATOMS: atom_id res chain seq x y z
N MET A 1 -32.43 15.20 15.62
CA MET A 1 -31.42 15.22 14.55
C MET A 1 -30.74 13.87 14.56
N GLU A 2 -30.69 13.26 13.38
CA GLU A 2 -30.65 11.82 13.15
C GLU A 2 -29.38 11.12 13.66
N PHE A 3 -29.60 9.91 14.16
CA PHE A 3 -28.58 8.87 14.31
C PHE A 3 -27.98 8.54 12.94
N ILE A 4 -26.96 9.28 12.49
CA ILE A 4 -26.02 8.72 11.51
C ILE A 4 -25.15 7.77 12.32
N SER A 5 -25.53 6.49 12.35
CA SER A 5 -24.63 5.43 12.81
C SER A 5 -23.39 5.54 11.93
N SER A 6 -22.25 5.96 12.48
CA SER A 6 -20.98 6.00 11.75
C SER A 6 -20.72 4.61 11.17
N LEU A 7 -20.52 4.51 9.86
CA LEU A 7 -20.16 3.25 9.23
C LEU A 7 -18.94 2.64 9.95
N PRO A 8 -18.87 1.30 10.08
CA PRO A 8 -17.69 0.67 10.66
C PRO A 8 -16.44 1.05 9.85
N PRO A 9 -15.25 1.14 10.49
CA PRO A 9 -14.02 1.57 9.83
C PRO A 9 -13.55 0.60 8.73
N TYR A 10 -14.06 -0.62 8.72
CA TYR A 10 -13.76 -1.67 7.75
C TYR A 10 -14.97 -2.59 7.50
N ALA A 11 -14.90 -3.37 6.43
CA ALA A 11 -15.90 -4.36 6.05
C ALA A 11 -15.23 -5.69 5.68
N THR A 12 -15.67 -6.78 6.30
CA THR A 12 -15.16 -8.13 6.05
C THR A 12 -15.61 -8.67 4.68
N PHE A 13 -14.71 -9.35 3.96
CA PHE A 13 -15.04 -9.96 2.67
C PHE A 13 -15.92 -11.21 2.84
N THR A 14 -17.12 -11.20 2.26
CA THR A 14 -18.11 -12.26 2.49
C THR A 14 -18.13 -13.31 1.38
N PRO A 15 -18.70 -14.51 1.63
CA PRO A 15 -18.98 -15.47 0.57
C PRO A 15 -19.79 -14.88 -0.59
N ARG A 16 -20.73 -13.96 -0.29
CA ARG A 16 -21.52 -13.27 -1.31
C ARG A 16 -20.66 -12.40 -2.22
N ASP A 17 -19.66 -11.73 -1.67
CA ASP A 17 -18.74 -10.89 -2.45
C ASP A 17 -17.84 -11.75 -3.33
N ARG A 18 -17.32 -12.87 -2.79
CA ARG A 18 -16.57 -13.88 -3.55
C ARG A 18 -17.37 -14.41 -4.74
N ASP A 19 -18.60 -14.87 -4.50
CA ASP A 19 -19.41 -15.57 -5.51
C ASP A 19 -19.79 -14.65 -6.68
N ARG A 20 -19.82 -13.33 -6.45
CA ARG A 20 -20.02 -12.32 -7.51
C ARG A 20 -18.80 -12.13 -8.42
N LEU A 21 -17.61 -12.49 -7.94
CA LEU A 21 -16.34 -12.25 -8.63
C LEU A 21 -15.76 -13.53 -9.26
N LEU A 22 -16.12 -14.70 -8.74
CA LEU A 22 -15.65 -15.98 -9.23
C LEU A 22 -16.27 -16.37 -10.57
N TYR A 23 -15.46 -17.02 -11.41
CA TYR A 23 -15.95 -17.77 -12.55
C TYR A 23 -15.49 -19.22 -12.46
N HIS A 24 -16.44 -20.14 -12.64
CA HIS A 24 -16.18 -21.57 -12.56
C HIS A 24 -15.89 -22.14 -13.94
N ARG A 25 -14.94 -23.07 -14.00
CA ARG A 25 -14.64 -23.86 -15.21
C ARG A 25 -14.34 -25.29 -14.79
N SER A 26 -14.98 -26.25 -15.47
CA SER A 26 -14.83 -27.67 -15.16
C SER A 26 -13.36 -28.11 -15.22
N GLY A 27 -12.91 -28.83 -14.19
CA GLY A 27 -11.54 -29.33 -14.06
C GLY A 27 -10.52 -28.32 -13.51
N GLU A 28 -10.95 -27.12 -13.12
CA GLU A 28 -10.08 -26.11 -12.52
C GLU A 28 -10.49 -25.81 -11.08
N THR A 29 -9.53 -25.39 -10.26
CA THR A 29 -9.77 -24.83 -8.94
C THR A 29 -9.15 -23.44 -8.88
N ARG A 30 -9.93 -22.45 -8.46
CA ARG A 30 -9.53 -21.05 -8.40
C ARG A 30 -9.16 -20.66 -6.97
N LEU A 31 -8.23 -19.72 -6.81
CA LEU A 31 -7.80 -19.26 -5.48
C LEU A 31 -8.96 -18.79 -4.62
N GLY A 32 -9.93 -18.07 -5.18
CA GLY A 32 -11.07 -17.59 -4.42
C GLY A 32 -11.99 -18.70 -3.92
N GLU A 33 -11.96 -19.90 -4.52
CA GLU A 33 -12.74 -21.06 -4.05
C GLU A 33 -12.15 -21.66 -2.76
N THR A 34 -10.83 -21.54 -2.57
CA THR A 34 -10.06 -22.14 -1.47
C THR A 34 -9.50 -21.12 -0.48
N ALA A 35 -9.48 -19.83 -0.83
CA ALA A 35 -9.07 -18.74 0.03
C ALA A 35 -9.91 -18.69 1.30
N VAL A 36 -9.25 -18.41 2.42
CA VAL A 36 -9.91 -18.28 3.72
C VAL A 36 -10.71 -16.99 3.74
N LEU A 37 -12.01 -17.13 4.04
CA LEU A 37 -12.90 -16.02 4.32
C LEU A 37 -13.06 -15.91 5.83
N LEU A 38 -12.64 -14.78 6.39
CA LEU A 38 -12.78 -14.55 7.82
C LEU A 38 -14.26 -14.38 8.16
N PRO A 39 -14.80 -15.10 9.17
CA PRO A 39 -16.19 -14.90 9.59
C PRO A 39 -16.38 -13.49 10.18
N GLU A 40 -15.37 -13.01 10.91
CA GLU A 40 -15.35 -11.70 11.55
C GLU A 40 -13.94 -11.08 11.41
N TRP A 41 -13.86 -9.75 11.42
CA TRP A 41 -12.58 -9.06 11.43
C TRP A 41 -11.78 -9.44 12.68
N GLY A 42 -10.45 -9.60 12.57
CA GLY A 42 -9.60 -9.94 13.71
C GLY A 42 -9.55 -11.43 14.09
N THR A 43 -10.24 -12.30 13.35
CA THR A 43 -10.25 -13.77 13.57
C THR A 43 -9.14 -14.53 12.84
N VAL A 44 -8.11 -13.84 12.33
CA VAL A 44 -7.01 -14.46 11.57
C VAL A 44 -6.33 -15.59 12.34
N LYS A 45 -6.16 -15.43 13.66
CA LYS A 45 -5.56 -16.44 14.54
C LYS A 45 -6.28 -17.79 14.57
N ASP A 46 -7.56 -17.82 14.19
CA ASP A 46 -8.38 -19.04 14.19
C ASP A 46 -8.08 -19.92 12.96
N PHE A 47 -7.26 -19.42 12.03
CA PHE A 47 -6.87 -20.09 10.79
C PHE A 47 -5.34 -20.26 10.72
N PRO A 48 -4.75 -21.22 11.45
CA PRO A 48 -3.29 -21.38 11.56
C PRO A 48 -2.59 -21.73 10.24
N GLN A 49 -3.33 -22.16 9.21
CA GLN A 49 -2.81 -22.39 7.86
C GLN A 49 -2.53 -21.09 7.09
N VAL A 50 -3.13 -19.96 7.51
CA VAL A 50 -3.00 -18.66 6.85
C VAL A 50 -1.60 -18.10 7.08
N LYS A 51 -0.94 -17.74 5.98
CA LYS A 51 0.37 -17.09 5.96
C LYS A 51 0.29 -15.65 5.47
N PHE A 52 -0.73 -15.34 4.66
CA PHE A 52 -0.93 -14.04 4.05
C PHE A 52 -2.35 -13.55 4.31
N VAL A 53 -2.48 -12.29 4.72
CA VAL A 53 -3.78 -11.62 4.85
C VAL A 53 -3.83 -10.49 3.84
N ILE A 54 -4.84 -10.49 2.97
CA ILE A 54 -5.04 -9.45 1.96
C ILE A 54 -6.06 -8.44 2.48
N LEU A 55 -5.64 -7.17 2.53
CA LEU A 55 -6.45 -6.01 2.91
C LEU A 55 -6.55 -5.03 1.73
N GLY A 56 -7.76 -4.62 1.36
CA GLY A 56 -7.96 -3.54 0.39
C GLY A 56 -8.16 -2.17 1.03
N ILE A 57 -7.61 -1.12 0.44
CA ILE A 57 -7.94 0.27 0.79
C ILE A 57 -8.43 0.98 -0.49
N PRO A 58 -9.72 0.85 -0.84
CA PRO A 58 -10.24 1.39 -2.11
C PRO A 58 -10.50 2.89 -2.00
N GLU A 59 -9.43 3.70 -2.05
CA GLU A 59 -9.46 5.17 -2.03
C GLU A 59 -8.62 5.78 -3.16
N GLY A 60 -8.86 7.06 -3.47
CA GLY A 60 -8.03 7.81 -4.42
C GLY A 60 -7.91 9.31 -4.10
N PHE A 61 -8.15 9.71 -2.86
CA PHE A 61 -8.08 11.12 -2.44
C PHE A 61 -6.68 11.53 -1.96
N GLY A 62 -5.83 10.61 -1.51
CA GLY A 62 -4.44 10.96 -1.20
C GLY A 62 -3.61 11.41 -2.40
N PRO A 63 -3.72 10.78 -3.59
CA PRO A 63 -3.16 11.31 -4.83
C PRO A 63 -3.74 12.68 -5.19
N LEU A 64 -5.05 12.86 -5.04
CA LEU A 64 -5.71 14.13 -5.33
C LEU A 64 -5.26 15.27 -4.40
N ALA A 65 -5.11 15.00 -3.10
CA ALA A 65 -4.55 15.93 -2.13
C ALA A 65 -3.12 16.35 -2.49
N ASN A 66 -2.37 15.47 -3.17
CA ASN A 66 -1.05 15.73 -3.73
C ASN A 66 -1.09 16.21 -5.20
N ARG A 67 -2.23 16.72 -5.68
CA ARG A 67 -2.42 17.24 -7.07
C ARG A 67 -2.22 16.19 -8.18
N GLY A 68 -2.26 14.91 -7.83
CA GLY A 68 -2.22 13.78 -8.74
C GLY A 68 -3.58 13.47 -9.37
N ARG A 69 -3.60 12.42 -10.21
CA ARG A 69 -4.82 11.94 -10.86
C ARG A 69 -5.59 11.01 -9.92
N ALA A 70 -6.92 11.13 -9.93
CA ALA A 70 -7.78 10.16 -9.28
C ALA A 70 -7.78 8.81 -10.05
N GLY A 71 -8.20 7.74 -9.37
CA GLY A 71 -8.40 6.43 -10.00
C GLY A 71 -7.85 5.25 -9.19
N ALA A 72 -6.94 5.50 -8.24
CA ALA A 72 -6.32 4.46 -7.40
C ALA A 72 -7.33 3.54 -6.69
N ARG A 73 -8.52 4.05 -6.38
CA ARG A 73 -9.66 3.29 -5.83
C ARG A 73 -9.97 2.02 -6.63
N GLN A 74 -9.84 2.08 -7.95
CA GLN A 74 -10.16 0.96 -8.84
C GLN A 74 -9.11 -0.16 -8.79
N GLY A 75 -7.90 0.11 -8.27
CA GLY A 75 -6.82 -0.86 -8.15
C GLY A 75 -7.23 -2.09 -7.35
N TRP A 76 -7.91 -1.91 -6.22
CA TRP A 76 -8.45 -3.00 -5.40
C TRP A 76 -9.37 -3.93 -6.20
N PHE A 77 -10.37 -3.37 -6.90
CA PHE A 77 -11.34 -4.17 -7.63
C PHE A 77 -10.72 -4.89 -8.84
N ALA A 78 -9.80 -4.21 -9.53
CA ALA A 78 -9.06 -4.79 -10.65
C ALA A 78 -8.17 -5.96 -10.19
N PHE A 79 -7.43 -5.78 -9.09
CA PHE A 79 -6.63 -6.82 -8.46
C PHE A 79 -7.49 -7.99 -8.03
N LEU A 80 -8.50 -7.76 -7.19
CA LEU A 80 -9.25 -8.83 -6.52
C LEU A 80 -9.94 -9.74 -7.54
N ARG A 81 -10.56 -9.16 -8.57
CA ARG A 81 -11.20 -9.94 -9.64
C ARG A 81 -10.23 -10.86 -10.36
N LYS A 82 -9.00 -10.40 -10.62
CA LYS A 82 -7.97 -11.22 -11.27
C LYS A 82 -7.41 -12.26 -10.30
N PHE A 83 -7.07 -11.84 -9.09
CA PHE A 83 -6.45 -12.67 -8.06
C PHE A 83 -7.32 -13.86 -7.67
N LEU A 84 -8.59 -13.63 -7.31
CA LEU A 84 -9.52 -14.71 -6.91
C LEU A 84 -9.69 -15.76 -8.00
N ASN A 85 -9.47 -15.39 -9.25
CA ASN A 85 -9.59 -16.29 -10.37
C ASN A 85 -8.26 -16.77 -10.94
N MET A 86 -7.15 -16.62 -10.22
CA MET A 86 -5.93 -17.36 -10.53
C MET A 86 -6.10 -18.83 -10.15
N GLN A 87 -5.26 -19.72 -10.71
CA GLN A 87 -5.31 -21.14 -10.39
C GLN A 87 -4.82 -21.39 -8.97
N ASP A 88 -5.58 -22.16 -8.20
CA ASP A 88 -5.07 -22.85 -7.03
C ASP A 88 -4.34 -24.10 -7.49
N ASN A 89 -3.04 -24.21 -7.16
CA ASN A 89 -2.23 -25.38 -7.51
C ASN A 89 -1.02 -25.51 -6.57
N ARG A 90 -0.12 -26.46 -6.86
CA ARG A 90 1.09 -26.74 -6.06
C ARG A 90 2.04 -25.55 -5.84
N PHE A 91 1.92 -24.48 -6.60
CA PHE A 91 2.77 -23.29 -6.48
C PHE A 91 2.12 -22.16 -5.66
N LEU A 92 0.78 -22.13 -5.59
CA LEU A 92 0.02 -21.15 -4.81
C LEU A 92 -1.31 -21.76 -4.39
N ARG A 93 -1.51 -21.84 -3.08
CA ARG A 93 -2.66 -22.49 -2.44
C ARG A 93 -3.50 -21.42 -1.74
N GLY A 94 -4.76 -21.31 -2.11
CA GLY A 94 -5.67 -20.33 -1.54
C GLY A 94 -5.85 -20.53 -0.03
N GLU A 95 -5.78 -21.77 0.45
CA GLU A 95 -5.89 -22.09 1.89
C GLU A 95 -4.85 -21.36 2.77
N SER A 96 -3.72 -20.92 2.20
CA SER A 96 -2.69 -20.14 2.90
C SER A 96 -2.93 -18.62 2.89
N ILE A 97 -4.02 -18.17 2.29
CA ILE A 97 -4.34 -16.76 2.06
C ILE A 97 -5.74 -16.47 2.63
N ALA A 98 -5.83 -15.49 3.51
CA ALA A 98 -7.09 -14.92 3.94
C ALA A 98 -7.40 -13.62 3.17
N ILE A 99 -8.64 -13.46 2.72
CA ILE A 99 -9.14 -12.18 2.21
C ILE A 99 -9.88 -11.50 3.35
N ALA A 100 -9.26 -10.49 3.98
CA ALA A 100 -9.87 -9.82 5.11
C ALA A 100 -11.07 -8.98 4.68
N GLY A 101 -10.93 -8.23 3.57
CA GLY A 101 -11.93 -7.27 3.12
C GLY A 101 -11.30 -5.91 2.87
N THR A 102 -12.01 -4.85 3.20
CA THR A 102 -11.59 -3.48 2.88
C THR A 102 -11.74 -2.53 4.05
N VAL A 103 -10.85 -1.53 4.13
CA VAL A 103 -11.12 -0.31 4.87
C VAL A 103 -12.33 0.39 4.25
N THR A 104 -13.25 0.88 5.09
CA THR A 104 -14.47 1.53 4.63
C THR A 104 -14.16 2.92 4.09
N THR A 105 -14.42 3.10 2.81
CA THR A 105 -14.24 4.38 2.09
C THR A 105 -15.51 4.85 1.41
N ILE A 106 -16.64 4.12 1.54
CA ILE A 106 -17.85 4.34 0.74
C ILE A 106 -18.54 5.67 1.04
N ASP A 107 -18.37 6.18 2.27
CA ASP A 107 -18.89 7.46 2.74
C ASP A 107 -17.89 8.60 2.53
N LEU A 108 -16.71 8.31 2.00
CA LEU A 108 -15.73 9.31 1.59
C LEU A 108 -15.99 9.64 0.12
N PRO A 109 -15.92 10.92 -0.26
CA PRO A 109 -16.21 11.33 -1.63
C PRO A 109 -15.19 10.71 -2.60
N ASP A 110 -15.70 10.22 -3.73
CA ASP A 110 -14.88 9.65 -4.81
C ASP A 110 -14.04 10.68 -5.56
N GLN A 111 -14.47 11.94 -5.48
CA GLN A 111 -13.83 13.10 -6.05
C GLN A 111 -14.05 14.24 -5.06
N VAL A 112 -12.99 14.90 -4.63
CA VAL A 112 -13.13 16.30 -4.24
C VAL A 112 -13.38 17.05 -5.54
N ASN A 113 -14.20 18.11 -5.54
CA ASN A 113 -14.40 18.95 -6.73
C ASN A 113 -13.08 19.65 -7.10
N ALA A 114 -12.15 18.91 -7.71
CA ALA A 114 -10.85 19.39 -8.18
C ALA A 114 -10.99 20.29 -9.42
N LYS A 115 -12.22 20.59 -9.85
CA LYS A 115 -12.49 21.49 -10.97
C LYS A 115 -11.95 22.90 -10.75
N ASP A 116 -11.75 23.32 -9.50
CA ASP A 116 -11.48 24.73 -9.24
C ASP A 116 -10.08 25.05 -8.71
N TYR A 117 -9.22 24.04 -8.41
CA TYR A 117 -7.87 24.23 -7.82
C TYR A 117 -7.82 25.35 -6.75
N GLN A 118 -8.93 25.56 -6.02
CA GLN A 118 -9.01 26.59 -5.00
C GLN A 118 -8.26 26.09 -3.76
N PRO A 119 -7.56 26.97 -3.02
CA PRO A 119 -6.86 26.61 -1.79
C PRO A 119 -7.73 25.77 -0.83
N ASP A 120 -8.98 26.18 -0.61
CA ASP A 120 -9.94 25.52 0.30
C ASP A 120 -10.22 24.05 -0.07
N ALA A 121 -10.14 23.69 -1.37
CA ALA A 121 -10.37 22.32 -1.82
C ALA A 121 -9.25 21.35 -1.41
N PHE A 122 -8.04 21.86 -1.16
CA PHE A 122 -6.91 21.04 -0.69
C PHE A 122 -6.98 20.79 0.81
N ASP A 123 -7.45 21.75 1.60
CA ASP A 123 -7.66 21.57 3.05
C ASP A 123 -8.71 20.50 3.34
N ASP A 124 -9.82 20.50 2.58
CA ASP A 124 -10.83 19.43 2.64
C ASP A 124 -10.23 18.07 2.27
N ALA A 125 -9.36 18.01 1.25
CA ALA A 125 -8.69 16.78 0.85
C ALA A 125 -7.73 16.27 1.94
N HIS A 126 -6.95 17.15 2.57
CA HIS A 126 -6.07 16.81 3.70
C HIS A 126 -6.86 16.30 4.91
N ALA A 127 -8.01 16.90 5.20
CA ALA A 127 -8.89 16.46 6.28
C ALA A 127 -9.47 15.05 5.99
N LEU A 128 -9.84 14.76 4.74
CA LEU A 128 -10.28 13.43 4.32
C LEU A 128 -9.18 12.37 4.45
N VAL A 129 -7.94 12.69 4.05
CA VAL A 129 -6.79 11.79 4.25
C VAL A 129 -6.56 11.53 5.73
N SER A 130 -6.64 12.56 6.58
CA SER A 130 -6.46 12.38 8.03
C SER A 130 -7.53 11.48 8.65
N LYS A 131 -8.80 11.63 8.22
CA LYS A 131 -9.90 10.73 8.64
C LYS A 131 -9.71 9.30 8.11
N LEU A 132 -9.16 9.14 6.92
CA LEU A 132 -8.78 7.81 6.41
C LEU A 132 -7.66 7.21 7.24
N ASP A 133 -6.64 7.99 7.59
CA ASP A 133 -5.49 7.53 8.38
C ASP A 133 -5.98 6.88 9.69
N GLU A 134 -6.95 7.47 10.37
CA GLU A 134 -7.59 6.88 11.57
C GLU A 134 -8.26 5.52 11.29
N ARG A 135 -8.96 5.38 10.15
CA ARG A 135 -9.63 4.13 9.77
C ARG A 135 -8.65 3.04 9.40
N VAL A 136 -7.61 3.39 8.65
CA VAL A 136 -6.56 2.44 8.25
C VAL A 136 -5.81 1.98 9.49
N GLU A 137 -5.45 2.90 10.39
CA GLU A 137 -4.79 2.58 11.65
C GLU A 137 -5.64 1.59 12.47
N GLN A 138 -6.93 1.91 12.67
CA GLN A 138 -7.85 1.04 13.41
C GLN A 138 -8.01 -0.33 12.73
N ALA A 139 -8.20 -0.36 11.40
CA ALA A 139 -8.37 -1.59 10.66
C ALA A 139 -7.17 -2.54 10.77
N VAL A 140 -5.95 -2.01 10.66
CA VAL A 140 -4.72 -2.80 10.78
C VAL A 140 -4.53 -3.32 12.20
N ARG A 141 -4.80 -2.50 13.23
CA ARG A 141 -4.75 -2.95 14.64
C ARG A 141 -5.76 -4.06 14.91
N ASP A 142 -7.00 -3.87 14.46
CA ASP A 142 -8.10 -4.80 14.71
C ASP A 142 -8.00 -6.11 13.91
N LEU A 143 -7.17 -6.16 12.86
CA LEU A 143 -6.85 -7.44 12.20
C LEU A 143 -6.15 -8.41 13.15
N ASN A 144 -5.48 -7.89 14.19
CA ASN A 144 -4.83 -8.68 15.25
C ASN A 144 -3.99 -9.84 14.67
N LEU A 145 -3.08 -9.48 13.76
CA LEU A 145 -2.29 -10.45 12.99
C LEU A 145 -1.39 -11.28 13.90
N PRO A 146 -1.41 -12.62 13.80
CA PRO A 146 -0.44 -13.47 14.48
C PRO A 146 0.99 -13.21 13.99
N GLU A 147 1.96 -13.49 14.84
CA GLU A 147 3.38 -13.46 14.45
C GLU A 147 3.65 -14.38 13.26
N GLY A 148 4.47 -13.92 12.31
CA GLY A 148 4.80 -14.65 11.08
C GLY A 148 3.75 -14.57 9.96
N VAL A 149 2.57 -13.98 10.21
CA VAL A 149 1.58 -13.71 9.16
C VAL A 149 1.93 -12.39 8.45
N THR A 150 2.02 -12.44 7.13
CA THR A 150 2.32 -11.25 6.30
C THR A 150 1.04 -10.54 5.88
N LEU A 151 0.94 -9.24 6.18
CA LEU A 151 -0.11 -8.38 5.65
C LEU A 151 0.26 -7.94 4.22
N ILE A 152 -0.66 -8.13 3.28
CA ILE A 152 -0.57 -7.61 1.91
C ILE A 152 -1.67 -6.58 1.74
N VAL A 153 -1.29 -5.32 1.59
CA VAL A 153 -2.23 -4.22 1.38
C VAL A 153 -2.30 -3.87 -0.10
N ILE A 154 -3.51 -3.70 -0.63
CA ILE A 154 -3.74 -3.37 -2.04
C ILE A 154 -4.61 -2.10 -2.14
N GLY A 155 -4.06 -1.06 -2.78
CA GLY A 155 -4.66 0.26 -2.89
C GLY A 155 -4.54 1.08 -1.60
N GLY A 156 -4.93 2.35 -1.55
CA GLY A 156 -5.24 3.26 -2.65
C GLY A 156 -3.98 4.03 -3.03
N GLY A 157 -3.89 5.31 -2.66
CA GLY A 157 -2.66 6.08 -2.80
C GLY A 157 -1.61 5.71 -1.75
N HIS A 158 -0.39 6.20 -1.98
CA HIS A 158 0.77 5.94 -1.13
C HIS A 158 0.63 6.51 0.30
N ASN A 159 -0.30 7.46 0.52
CA ASN A 159 -0.64 8.03 1.84
C ASN A 159 -0.92 6.97 2.90
N ASN A 160 -1.46 5.81 2.49
CA ASN A 160 -1.82 4.71 3.37
C ASN A 160 -0.62 4.09 4.11
N ALA A 161 0.61 4.27 3.61
CA ALA A 161 1.80 3.75 4.26
C ALA A 161 1.98 4.32 5.69
N TYR A 162 1.67 5.59 5.92
CA TYR A 162 1.77 6.24 7.23
C TYR A 162 0.90 5.59 8.31
N PRO A 163 -0.45 5.50 8.16
CA PRO A 163 -1.29 4.89 9.17
C PRO A 163 -1.04 3.39 9.36
N ILE A 164 -0.55 2.68 8.33
CA ILE A 164 -0.11 1.28 8.47
C ILE A 164 1.10 1.20 9.40
N MET A 165 2.15 1.99 9.17
CA MET A 165 3.32 2.02 10.05
C MET A 165 2.95 2.45 11.47
N LYS A 166 2.07 3.44 11.60
CA LYS A 166 1.54 3.90 12.90
C LYS A 166 0.79 2.80 13.65
N ALA A 167 0.01 1.97 12.96
CA ALA A 167 -0.69 0.83 13.55
C ALA A 167 0.27 -0.24 14.08
N LEU A 168 1.41 -0.44 13.41
CA LEU A 168 2.48 -1.36 13.86
C LEU A 168 3.24 -0.81 15.09
N GLY A 169 3.12 0.47 15.37
CA GLY A 169 3.67 1.10 16.57
C GLY A 169 5.08 1.62 16.36
N LYS A 170 6.10 0.77 16.32
CA LYS A 170 7.51 1.18 16.10
C LYS A 170 8.28 0.05 15.43
N GLY A 171 9.46 0.38 14.89
CA GLY A 171 10.36 -0.65 14.38
C GLY A 171 10.18 -0.98 12.91
N ALA A 172 9.51 -0.14 12.12
CA ALA A 172 9.37 -0.39 10.69
C ALA A 172 10.67 -0.03 9.95
N THR A 173 11.25 -0.99 9.24
CA THR A 173 12.21 -0.74 8.17
C THR A 173 11.47 -0.85 6.85
N VAL A 174 11.51 0.19 6.02
CA VAL A 174 10.76 0.23 4.77
C VAL A 174 11.71 0.27 3.59
N VAL A 175 11.49 -0.61 2.61
CA VAL A 175 12.05 -0.51 1.26
C VAL A 175 10.92 -0.07 0.33
N ASN A 176 11.07 1.08 -0.31
CA ASN A 176 10.09 1.65 -1.22
C ASN A 176 10.65 1.66 -2.65
N VAL A 177 10.02 0.95 -3.57
CA VAL A 177 10.39 0.96 -5.00
C VAL A 177 9.50 1.95 -5.74
N ASP A 178 9.99 3.17 -5.90
CA ASP A 178 9.22 4.31 -6.40
C ASP A 178 10.16 5.35 -7.03
N PRO A 179 9.80 5.99 -8.16
CA PRO A 179 10.56 7.12 -8.67
C PRO A 179 10.48 8.36 -7.76
N HIS A 180 9.50 8.44 -6.87
CA HIS A 180 9.34 9.48 -5.85
C HIS A 180 9.77 8.97 -4.48
N ALA A 181 10.35 9.86 -3.68
CA ALA A 181 10.72 9.55 -2.31
C ALA A 181 9.55 9.58 -1.34
N ASP A 182 8.43 10.19 -1.73
CA ASP A 182 7.24 10.37 -0.89
C ASP A 182 7.55 10.92 0.52
N TYR A 183 8.49 11.86 0.50
CA TYR A 183 9.11 12.49 1.66
C TYR A 183 8.95 14.02 1.65
N ARG A 184 7.91 14.54 0.99
CA ARG A 184 7.61 15.99 0.93
C ARG A 184 7.28 16.56 2.31
N ALA A 185 7.37 17.89 2.41
CA ALA A 185 6.93 18.66 3.56
C ALA A 185 5.55 18.27 4.12
N LYS A 186 5.36 18.50 5.43
CA LYS A 186 4.14 18.20 6.18
C LYS A 186 3.11 19.34 6.08
N GLU A 187 2.72 19.67 4.86
CA GLU A 187 1.76 20.74 4.52
C GLU A 187 0.28 20.32 4.63
N GLY A 188 0.05 19.09 5.09
CA GLY A 188 -1.23 18.40 5.11
C GLY A 188 -1.02 16.95 4.67
N ARG A 189 -1.85 16.01 5.17
CA ARG A 189 -1.69 14.59 4.82
C ARG A 189 -2.07 14.36 3.36
N HIS A 190 -1.16 13.76 2.58
CA HIS A 190 -1.42 13.38 1.19
C HIS A 190 -0.49 12.22 0.75
N SER A 191 -0.57 11.81 -0.51
CA SER A 191 0.21 10.66 -1.01
C SER A 191 1.72 10.87 -1.00
N GLY A 192 2.22 12.08 -1.27
CA GLY A 192 3.67 12.34 -1.36
C GLY A 192 4.42 12.62 -0.06
N ASN A 193 3.82 12.40 1.12
CA ASN A 193 4.51 12.61 2.40
C ASN A 193 4.29 11.54 3.50
N PRO A 194 3.83 10.30 3.26
CA PRO A 194 3.61 9.32 4.32
C PRO A 194 4.90 9.01 5.10
N PHE A 195 6.04 8.91 4.40
CA PHE A 195 7.31 8.53 5.02
C PHE A 195 7.91 9.67 5.85
N ARG A 196 7.66 10.94 5.49
CA ARG A 196 8.09 12.09 6.29
C ARG A 196 7.39 12.11 7.65
N TYR A 197 6.07 11.90 7.65
CA TYR A 197 5.30 11.79 8.89
C TYR A 197 5.76 10.59 9.72
N ALA A 198 5.90 9.41 9.13
CA ALA A 198 6.31 8.21 9.86
C ALA A 198 7.72 8.34 10.47
N MET A 199 8.67 8.95 9.75
CA MET A 199 10.04 9.14 10.23
C MET A 199 10.12 10.14 11.39
N GLU A 200 9.45 11.29 11.26
CA GLU A 200 9.49 12.35 12.28
C GLU A 200 8.69 11.99 13.55
N GLU A 201 7.63 11.20 13.42
CA GLU A 201 6.81 10.74 14.56
C GLU A 201 7.35 9.46 15.20
N GLY A 202 8.43 8.88 14.67
CA GLY A 202 9.15 7.76 15.26
C GLY A 202 8.46 6.41 15.05
N PHE A 203 7.70 6.26 13.97
CA PHE A 203 7.09 4.99 13.55
C PHE A 203 7.95 4.20 12.56
N MET A 204 9.03 4.82 12.05
CA MET A 204 9.97 4.22 11.10
C MET A 204 11.42 4.32 11.60
N ASP A 205 12.12 3.20 11.57
CA ASP A 205 13.52 3.07 12.01
C ASP A 205 14.47 3.37 10.86
N ASN A 206 14.22 2.78 9.69
CA ASN A 206 15.02 2.94 8.49
C ASN A 206 14.13 3.07 7.27
N TYR A 207 14.53 3.92 6.32
CA TYR A 207 13.84 4.10 5.05
C TYR A 207 14.80 4.00 3.88
N TYR A 208 14.46 3.11 2.95
CA TYR A 208 15.26 2.79 1.78
C TYR A 208 14.42 3.03 0.52
N PRO A 209 14.28 4.29 0.07
CA PRO A 209 13.68 4.58 -1.21
C PRO A 209 14.65 4.21 -2.34
N VAL A 210 14.23 3.35 -3.25
CA VAL A 210 15.06 2.81 -4.32
C VAL A 210 14.39 2.96 -5.68
N GLY A 211 15.19 3.24 -6.70
CA GLY A 211 14.67 3.55 -8.03
C GLY A 211 14.18 4.99 -8.16
N LEU A 212 14.64 5.90 -7.28
CA LEU A 212 14.25 7.31 -7.32
C LEU A 212 14.70 7.98 -8.61
N HIS A 213 13.84 8.78 -9.24
CA HIS A 213 14.21 9.60 -10.38
C HIS A 213 14.59 11.00 -9.88
N LYS A 214 15.81 11.46 -10.17
CA LYS A 214 16.30 12.78 -9.71
C LYS A 214 15.36 13.92 -10.12
N ALA A 215 14.80 13.84 -11.33
CA ALA A 215 13.91 14.86 -11.86
C ALA A 215 12.50 14.86 -11.25
N TYR A 216 12.09 13.82 -10.52
CA TYR A 216 10.72 13.68 -10.00
C TYR A 216 10.61 14.10 -8.53
N ASN A 217 11.74 14.31 -7.87
CA ASN A 217 11.83 14.72 -6.47
C ASN A 217 12.12 16.21 -6.38
N ASN A 218 11.43 16.90 -5.46
CA ASN A 218 11.68 18.32 -5.24
C ASN A 218 12.93 18.51 -4.35
N GLU A 219 13.57 19.68 -4.47
CA GLU A 219 14.81 19.98 -3.73
C GLU A 219 14.63 19.86 -2.20
N GLU A 220 13.48 20.30 -1.69
CA GLU A 220 13.19 20.27 -0.25
C GLU A 220 13.18 18.84 0.31
N ALA A 221 12.51 17.90 -0.38
CA ALA A 221 12.47 16.50 0.01
C ALA A 221 13.86 15.85 -0.09
N ILE A 222 14.66 16.22 -1.11
CA ILE A 222 16.03 15.71 -1.26
C ILE A 222 16.88 16.15 -0.08
N VAL A 223 16.93 17.46 0.23
CA VAL A 223 17.68 18.00 1.36
C VAL A 223 17.19 17.38 2.68
N ALA A 224 15.88 17.23 2.84
CA ALA A 224 15.27 16.64 4.02
C ALA A 224 15.65 15.16 4.21
N MET A 225 15.78 14.39 3.12
CA MET A 225 16.28 13.01 3.15
C MET A 225 17.77 12.95 3.47
N GLU A 226 18.59 13.77 2.82
CA GLU A 226 20.05 13.79 3.03
C GLU A 226 20.43 14.19 4.46
N ALA A 227 19.60 15.01 5.11
CA ALA A 227 19.77 15.38 6.51
C ALA A 227 19.40 14.26 7.51
N GLU A 228 18.70 13.21 7.08
CA GLU A 228 18.25 12.12 7.94
C GLU A 228 19.10 10.87 7.75
N THR A 229 19.93 10.56 8.74
CA THR A 229 20.87 9.42 8.72
C THR A 229 20.20 8.04 8.61
N ARG A 230 18.90 7.95 8.95
CA ARG A 230 18.10 6.73 8.84
C ARG A 230 17.54 6.49 7.42
N ILE A 231 17.79 7.40 6.49
CA ILE A 231 17.38 7.30 5.09
C ILE A 231 18.60 7.01 4.23
N ALA A 232 18.47 6.03 3.35
CA ALA A 232 19.48 5.80 2.32
C ALA A 232 18.79 5.68 0.96
N PRO A 233 18.84 6.72 0.11
CA PRO A 233 18.24 6.67 -1.21
C PRO A 233 19.14 5.91 -2.22
N LEU A 234 18.50 5.22 -3.16
CA LEU A 234 19.13 4.72 -4.38
C LEU A 234 18.44 5.31 -5.61
N TRP A 235 19.17 6.12 -6.37
CA TRP A 235 18.67 6.78 -7.56
C TRP A 235 18.73 5.86 -8.78
N TRP A 236 17.66 5.85 -9.56
CA TRP A 236 17.58 5.20 -10.87
C TRP A 236 18.66 5.73 -11.82
N ASP A 237 18.86 7.05 -11.81
CA ASP A 237 19.86 7.74 -12.63
C ASP A 237 21.31 7.29 -12.35
N ASP A 238 21.57 6.69 -11.18
CA ASP A 238 22.90 6.26 -10.74
C ASP A 238 23.16 4.76 -10.92
N ILE A 239 22.17 4.00 -11.39
CA ILE A 239 22.30 2.58 -11.69
C ILE A 239 22.26 2.30 -13.19
N SER A 240 22.99 1.27 -13.61
CA SER A 240 23.07 0.84 -15.01
C SER A 240 22.33 -0.47 -15.27
N ASP A 241 22.07 -1.24 -14.21
CA ASP A 241 21.36 -2.51 -14.23
C ASP A 241 20.36 -2.55 -13.06
N PRO A 242 19.05 -2.79 -13.32
CA PRO A 242 18.04 -2.97 -12.28
C PRO A 242 18.38 -4.00 -11.19
N GLU A 243 19.20 -5.02 -11.48
CA GLU A 243 19.66 -5.98 -10.47
C GLU A 243 20.50 -5.32 -9.36
N GLN A 244 21.10 -4.14 -9.61
CA GLN A 244 21.82 -3.38 -8.58
C GLN A 244 20.89 -2.98 -7.43
N ILE A 245 19.59 -2.76 -7.67
CA ILE A 245 18.60 -2.49 -6.62
C ILE A 245 18.54 -3.68 -5.65
N PHE A 246 18.48 -4.91 -6.16
CA PHE A 246 18.43 -6.10 -5.31
C PHE A 246 19.67 -6.21 -4.40
N TYR A 247 20.86 -6.08 -4.97
CA TYR A 247 22.11 -6.19 -4.19
C TYR A 247 22.22 -5.06 -3.16
N TRP A 248 21.84 -3.85 -3.55
CA TRP A 248 21.84 -2.71 -2.65
C TRP A 248 20.89 -2.96 -1.47
N VAL A 249 19.63 -3.33 -1.73
CA VAL A 249 18.62 -3.58 -0.68
C VAL A 249 19.05 -4.70 0.24
N THR A 250 19.45 -5.85 -0.30
CA THR A 250 19.86 -7.00 0.51
C THR A 250 21.08 -6.72 1.38
N ASP A 251 21.99 -5.86 0.93
CA ASP A 251 23.12 -5.42 1.74
C ASP A 251 22.67 -4.55 2.92
N ARG A 252 21.74 -3.61 2.72
CA ARG A 252 21.26 -2.72 3.79
C ARG A 252 20.41 -3.45 4.80
N LEU A 253 19.63 -4.45 4.37
CA LEU A 253 18.83 -5.29 5.26
C LEU A 253 19.67 -6.26 6.11
N LYS A 254 20.97 -6.45 5.84
CA LYS A 254 21.83 -7.28 6.71
C LYS A 254 22.08 -6.56 8.03
N GLY A 255 21.30 -6.90 9.06
CA GLY A 255 21.47 -6.38 10.42
C GLY A 255 20.78 -5.05 10.70
N ASN A 256 20.10 -4.45 9.73
CA ASN A 256 19.34 -3.20 9.90
C ASN A 256 17.84 -3.38 9.58
N VAL A 257 17.27 -4.52 9.97
CA VAL A 257 15.82 -4.73 9.94
C VAL A 257 15.28 -4.49 11.34
N GLY A 258 14.31 -3.60 11.46
CA GLY A 258 13.56 -3.38 12.70
C GLY A 258 12.60 -4.54 13.01
N ALA A 259 11.65 -4.31 13.91
CA ALA A 259 10.60 -5.28 14.25
C ALA A 259 9.74 -5.69 13.05
N TYR A 260 9.58 -4.79 12.07
CA TYR A 260 8.79 -5.01 10.87
C TYR A 260 9.60 -4.63 9.62
N LEU A 261 9.43 -5.41 8.55
CA LEU A 261 9.92 -5.07 7.21
C LEU A 261 8.73 -4.74 6.31
N GLY A 262 8.64 -3.48 5.88
CA GLY A 262 7.72 -3.04 4.84
C GLY A 262 8.40 -3.12 3.48
N LEU A 263 7.80 -3.86 2.55
CA LEU A 263 8.18 -3.86 1.14
C LEU A 263 7.06 -3.17 0.37
N GLU A 264 7.38 -2.02 -0.21
CA GLU A 264 6.47 -1.22 -1.00
C GLU A 264 6.89 -1.30 -2.47
N MET A 265 5.89 -1.44 -3.34
CA MET A 265 6.06 -1.46 -4.78
C MET A 265 5.03 -0.50 -5.37
N ASP A 266 5.39 0.77 -5.47
CA ASP A 266 4.54 1.76 -6.09
C ASP A 266 4.35 1.36 -7.56
N MET A 267 3.12 1.49 -8.02
CA MET A 267 2.80 1.27 -9.43
C MET A 267 3.47 2.32 -10.31
N ASP A 268 3.80 3.50 -9.80
CA ASP A 268 4.63 4.50 -10.49
C ASP A 268 6.10 4.01 -10.66
N GLY A 269 6.57 3.06 -9.83
CA GLY A 269 7.86 2.36 -9.93
C GLY A 269 7.99 1.37 -11.08
N LEU A 270 6.87 1.04 -11.73
CA LEU A 270 6.82 0.08 -12.82
C LEU A 270 6.75 0.79 -14.18
N ALA A 271 7.71 0.49 -15.04
CA ALA A 271 7.77 1.05 -16.38
C ALA A 271 6.46 0.78 -17.16
N GLN A 272 5.89 1.84 -17.72
CA GLN A 272 4.68 1.83 -18.54
C GLN A 272 3.39 1.41 -17.82
N MET A 273 3.38 1.40 -16.47
CA MET A 273 2.16 1.14 -15.72
C MET A 273 1.21 2.35 -15.77
N PRO A 274 -0.12 2.18 -15.98
CA PRO A 274 -1.08 3.28 -16.04
C PRO A 274 -1.42 3.82 -14.64
N ALA A 275 -0.40 4.26 -13.91
CA ALA A 275 -0.50 4.82 -12.57
C ALA A 275 -0.64 6.37 -12.60
N SER A 276 -0.76 7.01 -11.44
CA SER A 276 -1.08 8.45 -11.34
C SER A 276 0.02 9.31 -11.93
N ALA A 277 1.28 8.99 -11.64
CA ALA A 277 2.45 9.62 -12.21
C ALA A 277 3.14 8.63 -13.15
N TYR A 278 2.49 8.39 -14.29
CA TYR A 278 3.00 7.53 -15.36
C TYR A 278 4.48 7.80 -15.66
N SER A 279 5.30 6.75 -15.55
CA SER A 279 6.71 6.77 -15.93
C SER A 279 6.96 5.80 -17.10
N PRO A 280 7.67 6.23 -18.17
CA PRO A 280 8.11 5.32 -19.22
C PRO A 280 9.28 4.42 -18.78
N GLU A 281 9.97 4.80 -17.69
CA GLU A 281 11.16 4.14 -17.14
C GLU A 281 10.88 3.62 -15.71
N GLY A 282 11.70 2.69 -15.26
CA GLY A 282 11.54 1.99 -13.98
C GLY A 282 11.68 0.47 -14.16
N LEU A 283 11.30 -0.29 -13.13
CA LEU A 283 11.33 -1.75 -13.22
C LEU A 283 10.28 -2.26 -14.20
N THR A 284 10.65 -3.22 -15.03
CA THR A 284 9.64 -3.98 -15.79
C THR A 284 8.83 -4.86 -14.83
N PRO A 285 7.58 -5.24 -15.18
CA PRO A 285 6.80 -6.20 -14.38
C PRO A 285 7.48 -7.56 -14.19
N ARG A 286 8.45 -7.91 -15.04
CA ARG A 286 9.26 -9.12 -14.87
C ARG A 286 10.32 -8.93 -13.79
N GLU A 287 11.03 -7.81 -13.79
CA GLU A 287 12.06 -7.48 -12.80
C GLU A 287 11.46 -7.31 -11.42
N ALA A 288 10.36 -6.56 -11.29
CA ALA A 288 9.66 -6.40 -10.01
C ALA A 288 9.21 -7.74 -9.42
N ARG A 289 8.62 -8.64 -10.24
CA ARG A 289 8.28 -10.00 -9.79
C ARG A 289 9.50 -10.84 -9.40
N ARG A 290 10.63 -10.67 -10.08
CA ARG A 290 11.87 -11.37 -9.73
C ARG A 290 12.44 -10.85 -8.42
N TRP A 291 12.38 -9.54 -8.20
CA TRP A 291 12.80 -8.88 -6.97
C TRP A 291 11.95 -9.32 -5.78
N MET A 292 10.62 -9.20 -5.85
CA MET A 292 9.69 -9.61 -4.77
C MET A 292 9.79 -11.08 -4.37
N ARG A 293 10.26 -11.95 -5.27
CA ARG A 293 10.39 -13.39 -5.02
C ARG A 293 11.66 -13.76 -4.24
N ARG A 294 12.71 -12.93 -4.32
CA ARG A 294 14.03 -13.23 -3.78
C ARG A 294 14.18 -12.70 -2.36
#